data_AF-A0A1B8QTE2-F1
#
_entry.id   AF-A0A1B8QTE2-F1
#
_cell.length_a   1.000
_cell.length_b   1.000
_cell.length_c   1.000
_cell.angle_alpha   90.00
_cell.angle_beta   90.00
_cell.angle_gamma   90.00
#
_symmetry.space_group_name_H-M   'P 1'
#
loop_
_entity.id
_entity.type
_entity.pdbx_description
1 polymer ?
#
loop_
_entity_poly.entity_id
_entity_poly.type
_entity_poly.pdbx_seq_one_letter_code
_entity_poly.pdbx_strand_id
1 'polypeptide(L)' 'MKLNQQELNWVANEFQNDRTVQEIAIDTGMSVSNVKRALAEKGLLSLSWYKTTDEIQMLNYLKAMGVNNLIDLRGVL' A
#
# COMPACT_ATOMS: atom_id res chain seq x y z
N MET A 1 8.94 10.68 3.64
CA MET A 1 7.71 11.48 3.71
C MET A 1 6.56 10.51 3.87
N LYS A 2 5.73 10.68 4.91
CA LYS A 2 4.54 9.86 5.13
C LYS A 2 3.36 10.69 4.64
N LEU A 3 2.65 10.19 3.62
CA LEU A 3 1.47 10.87 3.09
C LEU A 3 0.37 10.85 4.15
N ASN A 4 -0.34 11.96 4.28
CA ASN A 4 -1.50 12.03 5.15
C ASN A 4 -2.69 11.28 4.50
N GLN A 5 -3.71 10.96 5.28
CA GLN A 5 -4.84 10.16 4.80
C GLN A 5 -5.62 10.86 3.68
N GLN A 6 -5.67 12.20 3.70
CA GLN A 6 -6.35 13.00 2.70
C GLN A 6 -5.62 12.95 1.35
N GLU A 7 -4.29 13.05 1.36
CA GLU A 7 -3.43 12.91 0.19
C GLU A 7 -3.56 11.51 -0.43
N LEU A 8 -3.55 10.47 0.41
CA LEU A 8 -3.75 9.09 -0.07
C LEU A 8 -5.11 8.89 -0.74
N ASN A 9 -6.17 9.44 -0.15
CA ASN A 9 -7.51 9.37 -0.72
C ASN A 9 -7.61 10.16 -2.03
N TRP A 10 -7.00 11.35 -2.08
CA TRP A 10 -7.00 12.17 -3.28
C TRP A 10 -6.28 11.48 -4.43
N VAL A 11 -5.07 10.95 -4.20
CA VAL A 11 -4.31 10.19 -5.21
C VAL A 11 -5.10 8.98 -5.72
N ALA A 12 -5.78 8.27 -4.84
CA ALA A 12 -6.63 7.14 -5.23
C ALA A 12 -7.81 7.55 -6.11
N ASN A 13 -8.52 8.62 -5.73
CA ASN A 13 -9.66 9.13 -6.51
C ASN A 13 -9.22 9.57 -7.90
N GLU A 14 -8.12 10.31 -8.00
CA GLU A 14 -7.59 10.79 -9.29
C GLU A 14 -7.19 9.63 -10.21
N PHE A 15 -6.54 8.60 -9.65
CA PHE A 15 -6.17 7.41 -10.42
C PHE A 15 -7.39 6.63 -10.90
N GLN A 16 -8.46 6.58 -10.09
CA GLN A 16 -9.73 5.97 -10.47
C GLN A 16 -10.50 6.79 -11.52
N ASN A 17 -10.20 8.08 -11.65
CA ASN A 17 -10.69 8.97 -12.71
C ASN A 17 -9.82 8.90 -13.99
N ASP A 18 -9.20 7.74 -14.25
CA ASP A 18 -8.34 7.46 -15.41
C ASP A 18 -7.09 8.36 -15.55
N ARG A 19 -6.68 9.08 -14.50
CA ARG A 19 -5.42 9.83 -14.52
C ARG A 19 -4.22 8.91 -14.33
N THR A 20 -3.14 9.24 -15.02
CA THR A 20 -1.88 8.50 -14.92
C THR A 20 -1.10 8.87 -13.67
N VAL A 21 -0.26 7.94 -13.21
CA VAL A 21 0.67 8.16 -12.08
C VAL A 21 1.57 9.38 -12.33
N GLN A 22 1.95 9.63 -13.58
CA GLN A 22 2.80 10.76 -13.98
C GLN A 22 2.07 12.10 -13.83
N GLU A 23 0.83 12.20 -14.28
CA GLU A 23 0.02 13.42 -14.14
C GLU A 23 -0.22 13.74 -12.67
N ILE A 24 -0.57 12.72 -11.87
CA ILE A 24 -0.76 12.86 -10.43
C ILE A 24 0.54 13.32 -9.75
N ALA A 25 1.69 12.76 -10.14
CA ALA A 25 2.99 13.16 -9.60
C ALA A 25 3.33 14.63 -9.90
N ILE A 26 3.01 15.12 -11.10
CA ILE A 26 3.21 16.51 -11.50
C ILE A 26 2.35 17.45 -10.64
N ASP A 27 1.05 17.17 -10.52
CA ASP A 27 0.11 18.03 -9.79
C ASP A 27 0.41 18.09 -8.29
N THR A 28 0.82 16.96 -7.73
CA THR A 28 1.09 16.86 -6.29
C THR A 28 2.51 17.27 -5.90
N GLY A 29 3.41 17.44 -6.88
CA GLY A 29 4.85 17.60 -6.63
C GLY A 29 5.51 16.36 -6.02
N MET A 30 4.82 15.22 -6.00
CA MET A 30 5.35 13.97 -5.46
C MET A 30 6.18 13.23 -6.49
N SER A 31 7.14 12.42 -6.04
CA SER A 31 7.80 11.48 -6.94
C SER A 31 6.83 10.40 -7.41
N VAL A 32 7.00 9.91 -8.64
CA VAL A 32 6.22 8.77 -9.20
C VAL A 32 6.22 7.56 -8.26
N SER A 33 7.34 7.32 -7.56
CA SER A 33 7.45 6.22 -6.57
C SER A 33 6.52 6.42 -5.37
N ASN A 34 6.39 7.65 -4.87
CA ASN A 34 5.48 7.96 -3.77
C ASN A 34 4.02 7.82 -4.19
N VAL A 35 3.66 8.23 -5.41
CA VAL A 35 2.31 8.03 -5.96
C VAL A 35 1.99 6.54 -6.07
N LYS A 36 2.93 5.71 -6.57
CA LYS A 36 2.74 4.25 -6.63
C LYS A 36 2.56 3.62 -5.25
N ARG A 37 3.31 4.07 -4.24
CA ARG A 37 3.14 3.61 -2.85
C ARG A 37 1.78 4.03 -2.30
N ALA A 38 1.33 5.26 -2.56
CA ALA A 38 0.01 5.74 -2.16
C ALA A 38 -1.11 4.87 -2.71
N LEU A 39 -1.01 4.51 -4.00
CA LEU A 39 -1.96 3.60 -4.65
C LEU A 39 -1.90 2.19 -4.05
N ALA A 40 -0.71 1.72 -3.70
CA ALA A 40 -0.56 0.42 -3.03
C ALA A 40 -1.21 0.41 -1.65
N GLU A 41 -1.04 1.45 -0.83
CA GLU A 41 -1.74 1.60 0.46
C GLU A 41 -3.28 1.63 0.32
N LYS A 42 -3.79 1.89 -0.88
CA LYS A 42 -5.24 1.87 -1.19
C LYS A 42 -5.70 0.61 -1.89
N GLY A 43 -4.81 -0.37 -2.08
CA GLY A 43 -5.12 -1.62 -2.77
C GLY A 43 -5.37 -1.46 -4.27
N LEU A 44 -5.06 -0.29 -4.85
CA LEU A 44 -5.26 0.01 -6.27
C LEU A 44 -4.08 -0.44 -7.14
N LEU A 45 -2.94 -0.72 -6.52
CA LEU A 45 -1.73 -1.16 -7.21
C LEU A 45 -0.95 -2.16 -6.35
N SER A 46 -0.46 -3.24 -6.95
CA SER A 46 0.42 -4.19 -6.26
C SER A 46 1.88 -3.93 -6.64
N LEU A 47 2.74 -3.87 -5.63
CA LEU A 47 4.17 -3.62 -5.77
C LEU A 47 4.95 -4.80 -5.18
N SER A 48 5.67 -5.55 -6.02
CA SER A 48 6.38 -6.77 -5.60
C SER A 48 7.42 -6.56 -4.48
N TRP A 49 7.97 -5.35 -4.36
CA TRP A 49 9.01 -4.98 -3.40
C TRP A 49 8.50 -4.15 -2.21
N TYR A 50 7.19 -3.84 -2.15
CA TYR A 50 6.61 -2.99 -1.13
C TYR A 50 5.54 -3.75 -0.36
N LYS A 51 5.51 -3.58 0.97
CA LYS A 51 4.41 -4.05 1.83
C LYS A 51 3.66 -2.84 2.32
N THR A 52 2.35 -2.88 2.16
CA THR A 52 1.42 -1.89 2.70
C THR A 52 1.41 -1.92 4.21
N THR A 53 0.90 -0.86 4.82
CA THR A 53 0.70 -0.80 6.27
C THR A 53 -0.14 -1.98 6.76
N ASP A 54 -1.23 -2.30 6.06
CA ASP A 54 -2.14 -3.38 6.43
C ASP A 54 -1.47 -4.77 6.33
N GLU A 55 -0.67 -5.01 5.30
CA GLU A 55 0.10 -6.25 5.18
C GLU A 55 1.13 -6.39 6.32
N ILE A 56 1.78 -5.29 6.71
CA ILE A 56 2.70 -5.30 7.85
C ILE A 56 1.94 -5.60 9.15
N GLN A 57 0.77 -5.00 9.37
CA GLN A 57 -0.05 -5.27 10.54
C GLN A 57 -0.51 -6.72 10.58
N MET A 58 -0.95 -7.27 9.44
CA MET A 58 -1.31 -8.68 9.31
C MET A 58 -0.14 -9.59 9.65
N LEU A 59 1.06 -9.32 9.13
CA LEU A 59 2.26 -10.11 9.43
C LEU A 59 2.64 -10.03 10.91
N ASN A 60 2.50 -8.86 11.54
CA ASN A 60 2.74 -8.69 12.97
C ASN A 60 1.72 -9.47 13.81
N TYR A 61 0.45 -9.44 13.41
CA TYR A 61 -0.61 -10.22 14.05
C TYR A 61 -0.34 -11.73 13.94
N LEU A 62 0.01 -12.23 12.76
CA LEU A 62 0.38 -13.63 12.55
C LEU A 62 1.56 -14.04 13.44
N LYS A 63 2.61 -13.21 13.50
CA LYS A 63 3.76 -13.45 14.38
C LYS A 63 3.36 -13.50 15.86
N ALA A 64 2.45 -12.61 16.29
CA ALA A 64 1.95 -12.60 17.67
C ALA A 64 1.18 -13.88 18.02
N MET A 65 0.54 -14.53 17.03
CA MET A 65 -0.09 -15.85 17.19
C MET A 65 0.90 -17.03 17.11
N GLY A 66 2.21 -16.76 16.95
CA GLY A 66 3.24 -17.78 16.80
C GLY A 66 3.42 -18.29 15.36
N VAL A 67 2.75 -17.68 14.38
CA VAL A 67 2.89 -18.02 12.96
C VAL A 67 4.06 -17.25 12.36
N ASN A 68 5.21 -17.93 12.20
CA ASN A 68 6.44 -17.33 11.70
C ASN A 68 6.75 -17.72 10.25
N ASN A 69 6.13 -18.79 9.76
CA ASN A 69 6.30 -19.29 8.41
C ASN A 69 4.98 -19.91 7.87
N LEU A 70 5.00 -20.32 6.60
CA LEU A 70 3.83 -20.89 5.93
C LEU A 70 3.38 -22.25 6.51
N ILE A 71 4.30 -23.00 7.14
CA ILE A 71 4.00 -24.29 7.76
C ILE A 71 3.17 -24.05 9.02
N ASP A 72 3.54 -23.07 9.83
CA ASP A 72 2.81 -22.70 11.05
C ASP A 72 1.36 -22.25 10.74
N LEU A 73 1.15 -21.67 9.56
CA LEU A 73 -0.14 -21.15 9.13
C LEU A 73 -1.19 -22.26 8.88
N ARG A 74 -0.74 -23.48 8.54
CA ARG A 74 -1.62 -24.65 8.35
C ARG A 74 -2.24 -25.17 9.65
N GLY A 75 -1.69 -24.82 10.80
CA GLY A 75 -2.20 -25.24 12.11
C GLY A 75 -3.24 -24.28 12.71
N VAL A 76 -3.47 -23.13 12.06
CA VAL A 76 -4.32 -22.04 12.57
C VAL A 76 -5.63 -21.88 11.77
N LEU A 77 -5.68 -22.36 10.52
CA LEU A 77 -6.87 -22.36 9.65
C LEU A 77 -7.59 -23.71 9.71
#